data_AF-A0AA37CKN9-F1
#
_entry.id   AF-A0AA37CKN9-F1
#
_cell.length_a   1.000
_cell.length_b   1.000
_cell.length_c   1.000
_cell.angle_alpha   90.00
_cell.angle_beta   90.00
_cell.angle_gamma   90.00
#
_symmetry.space_group_name_H-M   'P 1'
#
loop_
_entity.id
_entity.type
_entity.pdbx_description
1 polymer ?
#
loop_
_entity_poly.entity_id
_entity_poly.type
_entity_poly.pdbx_seq_one_letter_code
_entity_poly.pdbx_strand_id
1 'polypeptide(L)' 'MLLENRCPHRDAPLHSASLNGQILRCARHGFEFDLRSGEPLSARCAALKMFDLAYDGDRIGIDV' A
#
# COMPACT_ATOMS: atom_id res chain seq x y z
N MET A 1 -3.22 5.06 7.95
CA MET A 1 -2.29 4.15 7.26
C MET A 1 -1.54 4.94 6.22
N LEU A 2 -0.23 4.75 6.14
CA LEU A 2 0.62 5.28 5.08
C LEU A 2 1.35 4.11 4.42
N LEU A 3 1.49 4.15 3.10
CA LEU A 3 2.17 3.13 2.32
C LEU A 3 3.06 3.78 1.26
N GLU A 4 4.08 3.05 0.82
CA GLU A 4 4.93 3.49 -0.27
C GLU A 4 4.16 3.50 -1.60
N ASN A 5 4.31 4.56 -2.39
CA ASN A 5 3.68 4.71 -3.71
C ASN A 5 4.35 3.82 -4.79
N ARG A 6 4.66 2.57 -4.46
CA ARG A 6 5.33 1.58 -5.32
C ARG A 6 4.73 0.21 -5.09
N CYS A 7 4.22 -0.38 -6.17
CA CYS A 7 3.76 -1.75 -6.17
C CYS A 7 4.96 -2.69 -6.02
N PRO A 8 5.01 -3.56 -4.99
CA PRO A 8 6.14 -4.45 -4.73
C PRO A 8 6.37 -5.50 -5.83
N HIS A 9 5.47 -5.59 -6.81
CA HIS A 9 5.64 -6.45 -7.97
C HIS A 9 6.67 -5.90 -8.97
N ARG A 10 6.51 -4.65 -9.44
CA ARG A 10 7.36 -4.03 -10.49
C ARG A 10 7.35 -2.49 -10.42
N ASP A 11 7.38 -1.96 -9.21
CA ASP A 11 7.45 -0.52 -8.89
C ASP A 11 6.36 0.35 -9.53
N ALA A 12 5.26 -0.25 -9.96
CA ALA A 12 4.17 0.50 -10.56
C ALA A 12 3.59 1.47 -9.52
N PRO A 13 3.33 2.74 -9.87
CA PRO A 13 2.76 3.70 -8.93
C PRO A 13 1.40 3.22 -8.41
N LEU A 14 1.18 3.36 -7.10
CA LEU A 14 -0.06 2.97 -6.44
C LEU A 14 -1.03 4.14 -6.24
N HIS A 15 -0.64 5.38 -6.52
CA HIS A 15 -1.53 6.55 -6.45
C HIS A 15 -2.68 6.46 -7.47
N SER A 16 -2.54 5.65 -8.53
CA SER A 16 -3.61 5.35 -9.48
C SER A 16 -4.36 4.05 -9.18
N ALA A 17 -4.07 3.36 -8.07
CA ALA A 17 -4.74 2.12 -7.70
C ALA A 17 -6.23 2.34 -7.36
N SER A 18 -7.05 1.32 -7.57
CA SER A 18 -8.44 1.33 -7.11
C SER A 18 -8.56 0.70 -5.72
N LEU A 19 -9.45 1.24 -4.90
CA LEU A 19 -9.77 0.71 -3.57
C LEU A 19 -11.18 0.11 -3.56
N ASN A 20 -11.31 -1.10 -3.02
CA ASN A 20 -12.60 -1.72 -2.70
C ASN A 20 -12.56 -2.22 -1.26
N GLY A 21 -13.13 -1.44 -0.34
CA GLY A 21 -13.04 -1.70 1.09
C GLY A 21 -11.58 -1.73 1.55
N GLN A 22 -11.11 -2.92 1.94
CA GLN A 22 -9.75 -3.13 2.42
C GLN A 22 -8.83 -3.73 1.36
N ILE A 23 -9.28 -3.81 0.11
CA ILE A 23 -8.50 -4.35 -0.99
C ILE A 23 -8.00 -3.19 -1.84
N LEU A 24 -6.67 -3.10 -1.98
CA LEU A 24 -6.02 -2.23 -2.94
C LEU A 24 -5.67 -3.03 -4.19
N ARG A 25 -6.10 -2.54 -5.35
CA ARG A 25 -5.81 -3.17 -6.64
C ARG A 25 -4.93 -2.27 -7.49
N CYS A 26 -3.71 -2.73 -7.78
CA CYS A 26 -2.75 -2.03 -8.62
C CYS A 26 -3.31 -1.84 -10.05
N ALA A 27 -3.36 -0.60 -10.54
CA ALA A 27 -3.93 -0.28 -11.84
C ALA A 27 -3.16 -0.86 -13.04
N ARG A 28 -1.89 -1.25 -12.86
CA ARG A 28 -1.07 -1.75 -13.99
C ARG A 28 -1.33 -3.20 -14.34
N HIS A 29 -1.27 -4.10 -13.34
CA HIS A 29 -1.39 -5.54 -13.55
C HIS A 29 -2.54 -6.18 -12.77
N GLY A 30 -3.32 -5.37 -12.05
CA GLY A 30 -4.49 -5.83 -11.32
C GLY A 30 -4.20 -6.62 -10.06
N PHE A 31 -2.96 -6.63 -9.55
CA PHE A 31 -2.63 -7.34 -8.31
C PHE A 31 -3.33 -6.68 -7.12
N GLU A 32 -3.89 -7.53 -6.28
CA GLU A 32 -4.71 -7.16 -5.14
C GLU A 32 -3.96 -7.41 -3.83
N PHE A 33 -4.09 -6.48 -2.91
CA PHE A 33 -3.42 -6.48 -1.62
C PHE A 33 -4.45 -6.20 -0.52
N ASP A 34 -4.35 -6.92 0.58
CA ASP A 34 -5.08 -6.59 1.80
C ASP A 34 -4.41 -5.39 2.49
N LEU A 35 -5.16 -4.32 2.73
CA LEU A 35 -4.64 -3.09 3.31
C LEU A 35 -4.37 -3.18 4.81
N ARG A 36 -4.82 -4.21 5.53
CA ARG A 36 -4.46 -4.39 6.95
C ARG A 36 -3.08 -4.97 7.11
N SER A 37 -2.79 -6.01 6.33
CA SER A 37 -1.56 -6.80 6.40
C SER A 37 -0.51 -6.38 5.38
N GLY A 38 -0.93 -5.73 4.29
CA GLY A 38 -0.09 -5.45 3.12
C GLY A 38 0.12 -6.66 2.21
N GLU A 39 -0.35 -7.85 2.59
CA GLU A 39 -0.09 -9.09 1.88
C GLU A 39 -0.86 -9.15 0.54
N PRO A 40 -0.25 -9.72 -0.51
CA PRO A 40 -0.95 -9.96 -1.76
C PRO A 40 -2.00 -11.07 -1.58
N LEU A 41 -3.19 -10.85 -2.13
CA LEU A 41 -4.31 -11.80 -2.01
C LEU A 41 -4.23 -12.96 -3.02
N SER A 42 -3.72 -12.70 -4.22
CA SER A 42 -3.76 -13.64 -5.35
C SER A 42 -2.45 -13.74 -6.12
N ALA A 43 -1.42 -12.99 -5.71
CA ALA A 43 -0.16 -12.86 -6.41
C ALA A 43 1.03 -13.34 -5.59
N ARG A 44 2.09 -13.80 -6.26
CA ARG A 44 3.38 -14.10 -5.63
C ARG A 44 4.29 -12.88 -5.79
N CYS A 45 4.19 -11.92 -4.87
CA CYS A 45 5.11 -10.79 -4.73
C CYS A 45 5.30 -10.46 -3.25
N ALA A 46 6.22 -9.55 -2.92
CA ALA A 46 6.34 -9.05 -1.55
C ALA A 46 5.07 -8.27 -1.14
N ALA A 47 4.88 -8.12 0.17
CA ALA A 47 3.85 -7.28 0.76
C ALA A 47 4.09 -5.79 0.46
N LEU A 48 3.03 -4.99 0.59
CA LEU A 48 3.11 -3.53 0.55
C LEU A 48 4.03 -3.03 1.68
N LYS A 49 4.90 -2.08 1.35
CA LYS A 49 5.66 -1.35 2.37
C LYS A 49 4.74 -0.34 3.04
N MET A 50 4.41 -0.60 4.30
CA MET A 50 3.56 0.25 5.13
C MET A 50 4.40 0.94 6.20
N PHE A 51 3.95 2.11 6.62
CA PHE A 51 4.61 2.92 7.64
C PHE A 51 3.67 3.19 8.80
N ASP A 52 4.21 3.06 10.00
CA ASP A 52 3.53 3.51 11.22
C ASP A 52 3.44 5.03 11.21
N LEU A 53 2.26 5.52 11.59
CA LEU A 53 1.97 6.94 11.62
C LEU A 53 2.34 7.52 12.97
N ALA A 54 3.21 8.52 12.96
CA ALA A 54 3.46 9.39 14.10
C ALA A 54 2.55 10.63 13.99
N TYR A 55 1.95 11.04 15.11
CA TYR A 55 1.07 12.22 15.18
C TYR A 55 1.68 13.26 16.12
N ASP A 56 1.80 14.50 15.65
CA ASP A 56 2.28 15.64 16.42
C ASP A 56 1.40 16.86 16.16
N GLY A 57 0.42 17.10 17.04
CA GLY A 57 -0.55 18.19 16.88
C GLY A 57 -1.35 18.07 15.57
N ASP A 58 -1.12 19.02 14.66
CA ASP A 58 -1.73 19.08 13.32
C ASP A 58 -0.89 18.38 12.23
N ARG A 59 0.21 17.74 12.61
CA ARG A 59 1.13 17.05 11.71
C ARG A 59 1.00 15.54 11.80
N ILE A 60 1.13 14.90 10.64
CA ILE A 60 1.23 13.45 10.50
C ILE A 60 2.58 13.15 9.83
N GLY A 61 3.35 12.23 10.40
CA GLY A 61 4.67 11.83 9.92
C GLY A 61 4.93 10.34 10.12
N ILE A 62 6.20 9.98 10.02
CA ILE A 62 6.74 8.65 10.31
C ILE A 62 7.97 8.81 11.21
N ASP A 63 8.22 7.85 12.08
CA ASP A 63 9.48 7.76 12.82
C ASP A 63 10.52 7.06 11.92
N VAL A 64 11.68 7.68 11.72
CA VAL A 64 12.77 7.20 10.82
C VAL A 64 14.07 7.04 11.58
#